data_AF-A0A0H2SA23-F1
#
_entry.id   AF-A0A0H2SA23-F1
#
_cell.length_a   1.000
_cell.length_b   1.000
_cell.length_c   1.000
_cell.angle_alpha   90.00
_cell.angle_beta   90.00
_cell.angle_gamma   90.00
#
_symmetry.space_group_name_H-M   'P 1'
#
loop_
_entity.id
_entity.type
_entity.pdbx_description
1 polymer ?
#
loop_
_entity_poly.entity_id
_entity_poly.type
_entity_poly.pdbx_seq_one_letter_code
_entity_poly.pdbx_strand_id
1 'polypeptide(L)'
;MVFRLPTPFDPMSSDSSRNAQSRPWRGTFSLHGISLFPPRDASGQQLLFATSAETEGDNRVELWPKHFNIYVTRQTCRLSDIQAYIRTNPQPLCMFMPDRHGGSQNEANFRTLARTMTENQMIAIAPWNDPERLPGAGILLFPTTSSTALLVGVIFLNSPFPDFLSDPLRQNASAIPTGLPASTPGPFSSSQMFPSSTSSPSSYTSAGPPITPPSRVPGYHVNELLKAMGGIGGGSGSGTGSVSRPMSPFGFNGDRAAAARYRASQSMNWPIIEDNNAGPQANWQ
;
A
#
# COMPACT_ATOMS: atom_id res chain seq x y z
N MET A 1 8.00 -27.46 -60.53
CA MET A 1 7.64 -26.53 -59.44
C MET A 1 8.05 -27.19 -58.14
N VAL A 2 9.04 -26.64 -57.43
CA VAL A 2 9.62 -27.27 -56.23
C VAL A 2 9.01 -26.61 -55.00
N PHE A 3 8.19 -27.37 -54.26
CA PHE A 3 7.68 -26.98 -52.95
C PHE A 3 8.80 -27.10 -51.91
N ARG A 4 9.21 -25.97 -51.32
CA ARG A 4 10.07 -25.95 -50.14
C ARG A 4 9.18 -25.89 -48.90
N LEU A 5 9.25 -26.91 -48.06
CA LEU A 5 8.56 -26.95 -46.76
C LEU A 5 9.22 -25.98 -45.78
N PRO A 6 8.45 -25.24 -44.95
CA PRO A 6 8.99 -24.44 -43.86
C PRO A 6 9.63 -25.35 -42.83
N THR A 7 10.93 -25.17 -42.58
CA THR A 7 11.66 -25.83 -41.52
C THR A 7 11.01 -25.49 -40.17
N PRO A 8 10.65 -26.49 -39.34
CA PRO A 8 10.15 -26.23 -38.00
C PRO A 8 11.27 -25.56 -37.19
N PHE A 9 10.98 -24.40 -36.64
CA PHE A 9 11.87 -23.70 -35.72
C PHE A 9 12.19 -24.62 -34.54
N ASP A 10 13.45 -25.01 -34.45
CA ASP A 10 14.03 -25.66 -33.28
C ASP A 10 13.85 -24.71 -32.07
N PRO A 11 13.12 -25.08 -31.01
CA PRO A 11 13.00 -24.26 -29.82
C PRO A 11 14.36 -24.28 -29.11
N MET A 12 15.21 -23.33 -29.48
CA MET A 12 16.48 -23.09 -28.81
C MET A 12 16.25 -23.06 -27.31
N SER A 13 16.85 -24.05 -26.65
CA SER A 13 17.20 -24.13 -25.24
C SER A 13 16.96 -22.82 -24.49
N SER A 14 15.89 -22.79 -23.70
CA SER A 14 15.65 -21.75 -22.72
C SER A 14 16.82 -21.71 -21.75
N ASP A 15 17.73 -20.76 -21.97
CA ASP A 15 18.79 -20.40 -21.03
C ASP A 15 18.20 -20.31 -19.62
N SER A 16 18.47 -21.35 -18.82
CA SER A 16 18.07 -21.48 -17.42
C SER A 16 18.79 -20.50 -16.50
N SER A 17 19.55 -19.56 -17.07
CA SER A 17 20.14 -18.40 -16.41
C SER A 17 19.28 -17.14 -16.53
N ARG A 18 18.03 -17.25 -17.02
CA ARG A 18 17.00 -16.24 -16.77
C ARG A 18 16.91 -16.10 -15.25
N ASN A 19 17.56 -15.04 -14.74
CA ASN A 19 17.48 -14.54 -13.38
C ASN A 19 16.19 -15.01 -12.77
N ALA A 20 16.28 -15.90 -11.76
CA ALA A 20 15.13 -16.37 -11.02
C ALA A 20 14.36 -15.13 -10.57
N GLN A 21 13.39 -14.70 -11.37
CA GLN A 21 12.61 -13.51 -11.11
C GLN A 21 11.90 -13.87 -9.83
N SER A 22 12.37 -13.30 -8.73
CA SER A 22 11.91 -13.63 -7.39
C SER A 22 10.40 -13.52 -7.45
N ARG A 23 9.73 -14.66 -7.24
CA ARG A 23 8.27 -14.73 -7.34
C ARG A 23 7.73 -13.64 -6.41
N PRO A 24 6.87 -12.72 -6.89
CA PRO A 24 6.37 -11.66 -6.04
C PRO A 24 5.70 -12.28 -4.81
N TRP A 25 5.94 -11.68 -3.64
CA TRP A 25 5.27 -12.11 -2.43
C TRP A 25 3.76 -12.00 -2.62
N ARG A 26 3.04 -12.99 -2.12
CA ARG A 26 1.58 -12.97 -2.02
C ARG A 26 1.19 -13.45 -0.64
N GLY A 27 0.27 -12.74 -0.02
CA GLY A 27 -0.25 -13.07 1.28
C GLY A 27 -1.41 -12.19 1.69
N THR A 28 -1.71 -12.19 2.98
CA THR A 28 -2.85 -11.47 3.54
C THR A 28 -2.44 -10.49 4.62
N PHE A 29 -3.21 -9.42 4.72
CA PHE A 29 -3.11 -8.37 5.71
C PHE A 29 -4.34 -8.45 6.61
N SER A 30 -4.13 -8.75 7.88
CA SER A 30 -5.14 -8.71 8.93
C SER A 30 -5.05 -7.35 9.61
N LEU A 31 -6.04 -6.49 9.40
CA LEU A 31 -6.06 -5.14 9.96
C LEU A 31 -6.53 -5.17 11.42
N HIS A 32 -5.78 -4.49 12.29
CA HIS A 32 -6.08 -4.32 13.71
C HIS A 32 -6.16 -2.83 14.07
N GLY A 33 -7.01 -2.50 15.04
CA GLY A 33 -7.13 -1.14 15.60
C GLY A 33 -7.99 -0.16 14.79
N ILE A 34 -8.40 -0.51 13.57
CA ILE A 34 -9.34 0.27 12.77
C ILE A 34 -10.39 -0.64 12.14
N SER A 35 -11.63 -0.14 12.08
CA SER A 35 -12.69 -0.78 11.31
C SER A 35 -13.04 0.09 10.11
N LEU A 36 -12.47 -0.23 8.93
CA LEU A 36 -12.71 0.55 7.71
C LEU A 36 -13.84 0.01 6.84
N PHE A 37 -14.12 -1.28 6.90
CA PHE A 37 -15.13 -1.93 6.08
C PHE A 37 -15.89 -3.01 6.87
N PRO A 38 -17.14 -3.35 6.50
CA PRO A 38 -17.87 -4.40 7.19
C PRO A 38 -17.07 -5.71 7.25
N PRO A 39 -16.96 -6.37 8.41
CA PRO A 39 -16.27 -7.64 8.49
C PRO A 39 -16.99 -8.68 7.62
N ARG A 40 -16.23 -9.49 6.88
CA ARG A 40 -16.80 -10.58 6.07
C ARG A 40 -17.19 -11.79 6.91
N ASP A 41 -16.46 -12.01 8.00
CA ASP A 41 -16.55 -13.22 8.79
C ASP A 41 -17.05 -12.90 10.20
N ALA A 42 -17.63 -13.90 10.87
CA ALA A 42 -18.07 -13.80 12.25
C ALA A 42 -16.95 -13.44 13.24
N SER A 43 -15.68 -13.63 12.85
CA SER A 43 -14.51 -13.22 13.63
C SER A 43 -14.36 -11.70 13.75
N GLY A 44 -15.06 -10.92 12.92
CA GLY A 44 -14.92 -9.46 12.89
C GLY A 44 -13.60 -8.99 12.27
N GLN A 45 -12.76 -9.90 11.77
CA GLN A 45 -11.44 -9.54 11.24
C GLN A 45 -11.53 -8.99 9.82
N GLN A 46 -10.79 -7.91 9.58
CA GLN A 46 -10.67 -7.27 8.26
C GLN A 46 -9.45 -7.82 7.54
N LEU A 47 -9.69 -8.69 6.55
CA LEU A 47 -8.66 -9.30 5.72
C LEU A 47 -8.54 -8.61 4.36
N LEU A 48 -7.32 -8.32 3.94
CA LEU A 48 -6.98 -7.87 2.59
C LEU A 48 -5.97 -8.83 1.97
N PHE A 49 -6.13 -9.09 0.68
CA PHE A 49 -5.16 -9.87 -0.10
C PHE A 49 -4.22 -8.91 -0.80
N ALA A 50 -2.92 -9.08 -0.57
CA ALA A 50 -1.88 -8.18 -1.08
C ALA A 50 -0.81 -8.96 -1.83
N THR A 51 -0.26 -8.31 -2.86
CA THR A 51 0.91 -8.77 -3.60
C THR A 51 2.00 -7.70 -3.48
N SER A 52 3.24 -8.12 -3.23
CA SER A 52 4.37 -7.20 -3.33
C SER A 52 4.73 -7.01 -4.81
N ALA A 53 4.80 -5.78 -5.27
CA ALA A 53 5.46 -5.42 -6.51
C ALA A 53 6.77 -4.71 -6.19
N GLU A 54 7.75 -4.87 -7.07
CA GLU A 54 8.96 -4.05 -7.18
C GLU A 54 9.72 -3.90 -5.85
N THR A 55 10.82 -4.64 -5.77
CA THR A 55 11.68 -4.66 -4.60
C THR A 55 12.95 -3.89 -4.91
N GLU A 56 13.27 -2.87 -4.12
CA GLU A 56 14.53 -2.16 -4.20
C GLU A 56 15.42 -2.64 -3.05
N GLY A 57 16.51 -3.33 -3.40
CA GLY A 57 17.43 -3.94 -2.43
C GLY A 57 17.27 -5.46 -2.28
N ASP A 58 18.02 -6.03 -1.35
CA ASP A 58 17.90 -7.45 -0.95
C ASP A 58 16.74 -7.61 0.03
N ASN A 59 15.58 -8.00 -0.49
CA ASN A 59 14.34 -8.06 0.27
C ASN A 59 14.05 -9.44 0.87
N ARG A 60 14.82 -10.48 0.50
CA ARG A 60 14.67 -11.88 0.97
C ARG A 60 13.20 -12.31 1.14
N VAL A 61 12.45 -12.15 0.06
CA VAL A 61 10.99 -12.29 0.03
C VAL A 61 10.51 -13.66 0.50
N GLU A 62 11.36 -14.68 0.35
CA GLU A 62 11.16 -16.04 0.84
C GLU A 62 11.00 -16.14 2.37
N LEU A 63 11.57 -15.19 3.12
CA LEU A 63 11.48 -15.16 4.59
C LEU A 63 10.17 -14.56 5.09
N TRP A 64 9.44 -13.83 4.24
CA TRP A 64 8.26 -13.08 4.66
C TRP A 64 7.10 -14.01 5.05
N PRO A 65 6.40 -13.72 6.16
CA PRO A 65 5.18 -14.44 6.51
C PRO A 65 4.13 -14.36 5.41
N LYS A 66 3.27 -15.38 5.34
CA LYS A 66 2.09 -15.35 4.46
C LYS A 66 0.96 -14.46 4.99
N HIS A 67 0.95 -14.22 6.29
CA HIS A 67 -0.07 -13.46 6.98
C HIS A 67 0.61 -12.38 7.83
N PHE A 68 0.29 -11.12 7.56
CA PHE A 68 0.75 -9.98 8.33
C PHE A 68 -0.38 -9.45 9.20
N ASN A 69 -0.11 -9.28 10.50
CA ASN A 69 -0.96 -8.51 11.38
C ASN A 69 -0.54 -7.05 11.30
N ILE A 70 -1.43 -6.22 10.76
CA ILE A 70 -1.17 -4.81 10.52
C ILE A 70 -1.82 -4.01 11.64
N TYR A 71 -0.99 -3.25 12.35
CA TYR A 71 -1.42 -2.32 13.38
C TYR A 71 -1.35 -0.90 12.82
N VAL A 72 -2.49 -0.28 12.57
CA VAL A 72 -2.54 1.09 12.05
C VAL A 72 -2.46 2.08 13.21
N THR A 73 -1.44 2.95 13.20
CA THR A 73 -1.17 3.90 14.28
C THR A 73 -1.55 5.31 13.85
N ARG A 74 -2.37 5.99 14.68
CA ARG A 74 -2.90 7.33 14.36
C ARG A 74 -2.03 8.50 14.80
N GLN A 75 -1.14 8.32 15.80
CA GLN A 75 -0.61 9.45 16.58
C GLN A 75 0.80 9.25 17.13
N THR A 76 1.65 8.41 16.54
CA THR A 76 3.00 8.17 17.09
C THR A 76 4.13 8.78 16.28
N CYS A 77 3.90 9.21 15.03
CA CYS A 77 4.93 9.84 14.21
C CYS A 77 4.32 10.48 12.97
N ARG A 78 4.91 11.57 12.48
CA ARG A 78 4.50 12.17 11.20
C ARG A 78 5.13 11.39 10.05
N LEU A 79 4.41 11.31 8.93
CA LEU A 79 4.94 10.71 7.70
C LEU A 79 6.27 11.36 7.26
N SER A 80 6.42 12.66 7.49
CA SER A 80 7.67 13.39 7.23
C SER A 80 8.88 12.84 7.99
N ASP A 81 8.68 12.42 9.23
CA ASP A 81 9.76 11.98 10.12
C ASP A 81 10.25 10.60 9.68
N ILE A 82 9.33 9.74 9.28
CA ILE A 82 9.63 8.44 8.67
C ILE A 82 10.38 8.63 7.35
N GLN A 83 9.92 9.55 6.50
CA GLN A 83 10.62 9.85 5.25
C GLN A 83 12.03 10.41 5.48
N ALA A 84 12.22 11.24 6.51
CA ALA A 84 13.54 11.73 6.89
C ALA A 84 14.42 10.59 7.41
N TYR A 85 13.85 9.70 8.24
CA TYR A 85 14.53 8.51 8.76
C TYR A 85 14.98 7.55 7.65
N ILE A 86 14.13 7.27 6.66
CA ILE A 86 14.46 6.39 5.52
C ILE A 86 15.58 7.01 4.67
N ARG A 87 15.59 8.34 4.51
CA ARG A 87 16.65 9.04 3.78
C ARG A 87 18.01 8.94 4.47
N THR A 88 18.04 8.95 5.80
CA THR A 88 19.28 8.83 6.57
C THR A 88 19.70 7.37 6.79
N ASN A 89 18.76 6.44 6.76
CA ASN A 89 18.98 5.01 6.97
C ASN A 89 18.38 4.23 5.80
N PRO A 90 19.14 3.97 4.72
CA PRO A 90 18.63 3.26 3.57
C PRO A 90 18.23 1.84 3.98
N GLN A 91 16.93 1.56 3.90
CA GLN A 91 16.35 0.26 4.14
C GLN A 91 15.74 -0.26 2.83
N PRO A 92 15.66 -1.59 2.65
CA PRO A 92 15.03 -2.14 1.47
C PRO A 92 13.55 -1.73 1.40
N LEU A 93 13.11 -1.35 0.19
CA LEU A 93 11.76 -0.87 -0.08
C LEU A 93 11.00 -1.88 -0.93
N CYS A 94 9.69 -1.93 -0.72
CA CYS A 94 8.76 -2.67 -1.55
C CYS A 94 7.45 -1.90 -1.74
N MET A 95 6.72 -2.22 -2.79
CA MET A 95 5.37 -1.73 -2.97
C MET A 95 4.37 -2.86 -2.79
N PHE A 96 3.23 -2.56 -2.17
CA PHE A 96 2.11 -3.48 -2.04
C PHE A 96 0.94 -2.98 -2.88
N MET A 97 0.33 -3.92 -3.58
CA MET A 97 -0.87 -3.72 -4.40
C MET A 97 -1.93 -4.76 -4.02
N PRO A 98 -3.22 -4.47 -4.24
CA PRO A 98 -4.26 -5.46 -4.03
C PRO A 98 -4.05 -6.66 -4.94
N ASP A 99 -4.17 -7.87 -4.38
CA ASP A 99 -4.14 -9.09 -5.18
C ASP A 99 -5.41 -9.15 -6.06
N ARG A 100 -5.19 -9.49 -7.33
CA ARG A 100 -6.25 -9.65 -8.35
C ARG A 100 -7.17 -10.82 -8.03
N HIS A 101 -6.72 -11.80 -7.26
CA HIS A 101 -7.52 -12.96 -6.87
C HIS A 101 -8.60 -12.62 -5.84
N GLY A 102 -8.46 -11.50 -5.12
CA GLY A 102 -9.46 -11.05 -4.13
C GLY A 102 -10.72 -10.40 -4.72
N GLY A 103 -10.80 -10.29 -6.04
CA GLY A 103 -11.91 -9.62 -6.74
C GLY A 103 -11.93 -8.10 -6.57
N SER A 104 -12.93 -7.46 -7.17
CA SER A 104 -13.09 -6.00 -7.15
C SER A 104 -13.32 -5.43 -5.74
N GLN A 105 -13.89 -6.22 -4.84
CA GLN A 105 -14.11 -5.81 -3.45
C GLN A 105 -12.79 -5.68 -2.68
N ASN A 106 -11.84 -6.60 -2.87
CA ASN A 106 -10.51 -6.49 -2.25
C ASN A 106 -9.77 -5.24 -2.72
N GLU A 107 -9.85 -4.96 -4.03
CA GLU A 107 -9.27 -3.75 -4.60
C GLU A 107 -9.90 -2.48 -4.01
N ALA A 108 -11.23 -2.43 -3.89
CA ALA A 108 -11.94 -1.31 -3.28
C ALA A 108 -11.54 -1.13 -1.80
N ASN A 109 -11.48 -2.21 -1.02
CA ASN A 109 -11.11 -2.15 0.39
C ASN A 109 -9.64 -1.72 0.58
N PHE A 110 -8.72 -2.21 -0.26
CA PHE A 110 -7.32 -1.79 -0.23
C PHE A 110 -7.18 -0.31 -0.59
N ARG A 111 -7.92 0.18 -1.59
CA ARG A 111 -7.96 1.61 -1.93
C ARG A 111 -8.53 2.46 -0.80
N THR A 112 -9.56 1.98 -0.12
CA THR A 112 -10.12 2.65 1.06
C THR A 112 -9.07 2.75 2.15
N LEU A 113 -8.36 1.66 2.47
CA LEU A 113 -7.25 1.68 3.44
C LEU A 113 -6.18 2.71 3.08
N ALA A 114 -5.65 2.64 1.86
CA ALA A 114 -4.59 3.55 1.41
C ALA A 114 -5.06 5.02 1.44
N ARG A 115 -6.27 5.30 0.97
CA ARG A 115 -6.87 6.65 1.05
C ARG A 115 -6.99 7.13 2.49
N THR A 116 -7.55 6.32 3.39
CA THR A 116 -7.71 6.70 4.80
C THR A 116 -6.35 6.94 5.46
N MET A 117 -5.32 6.13 5.14
CA MET A 117 -3.96 6.37 5.61
C MET A 117 -3.40 7.70 5.10
N THR A 118 -3.61 8.03 3.82
CA THR A 118 -3.17 9.32 3.23
C THR A 118 -3.87 10.50 3.91
N GLU A 119 -5.19 10.45 4.03
CA GLU A 119 -6.00 11.55 4.60
C GLU A 119 -5.65 11.84 6.05
N ASN A 120 -5.40 10.79 6.84
CA ASN A 120 -5.10 10.91 8.27
C ASN A 120 -3.60 10.92 8.57
N GLN A 121 -2.74 10.95 7.54
CA GLN A 121 -1.27 10.86 7.68
C GLN A 121 -0.83 9.68 8.56
N MET A 122 -1.54 8.55 8.45
CA MET A 122 -1.29 7.36 9.26
C MET A 122 -0.23 6.47 8.62
N ILE A 123 0.41 5.71 9.49
CA ILE A 123 1.28 4.61 9.13
C ILE A 123 0.78 3.33 9.76
N ALA A 124 1.28 2.20 9.27
CA ALA A 124 0.95 0.91 9.81
C ALA A 124 2.19 0.06 10.02
N ILE A 125 2.19 -0.72 11.09
CA ILE A 125 3.32 -1.55 11.50
C ILE A 125 2.89 -3.01 11.36
N ALA A 126 3.71 -3.81 10.70
CA ALA A 126 3.49 -5.24 10.49
C ALA A 126 4.71 -6.03 11.00
N PRO A 127 4.78 -6.31 12.31
CA PRO A 127 5.87 -7.11 12.87
C PRO A 127 5.82 -8.55 12.36
N TRP A 128 6.98 -9.21 12.27
CA TRP A 128 7.01 -10.65 12.08
C TRP A 128 6.66 -11.34 13.40
N ASN A 129 5.44 -11.86 13.48
CA ASN A 129 4.91 -12.55 14.66
C ASN A 129 5.48 -13.98 14.85
N ASP A 130 6.56 -14.33 14.17
CA ASP A 130 7.17 -15.66 14.24
C ASP A 130 8.41 -15.61 15.14
N PRO A 131 8.38 -16.21 16.35
CA PRO A 131 9.50 -16.19 17.29
C PRO A 131 10.76 -16.88 16.73
N GLU A 132 10.62 -17.75 15.73
CA GLU A 132 11.73 -18.51 15.17
C GLU A 132 12.43 -17.81 14.01
N ARG A 133 11.78 -16.84 13.37
CA ARG A 133 12.31 -16.28 12.11
C ARG A 133 13.34 -15.18 12.36
N LEU A 134 12.96 -14.03 12.89
CA LEU A 134 13.87 -12.88 13.07
C LEU A 134 13.30 -11.91 14.12
N PRO A 135 13.88 -11.79 15.33
CA PRO A 135 13.36 -10.90 16.37
C PRO A 135 13.52 -9.43 15.98
N GLY A 136 12.48 -8.61 16.25
CA GLY A 136 12.48 -7.17 15.98
C GLY A 136 12.22 -6.78 14.52
N ALA A 137 12.03 -7.78 13.67
CA ALA A 137 12.00 -7.58 12.24
C ALA A 137 10.54 -7.56 11.72
N GLY A 138 10.32 -6.91 10.57
CA GLY A 138 8.97 -6.62 10.10
C GLY A 138 8.92 -5.57 9.00
N ILE A 139 7.73 -5.03 8.77
CA ILE A 139 7.46 -4.08 7.69
C ILE A 139 6.75 -2.85 8.23
N LEU A 140 7.26 -1.67 7.87
CA LEU A 140 6.59 -0.39 8.10
C LEU A 140 5.89 0.04 6.81
N LEU A 141 4.58 0.18 6.87
CA LEU A 141 3.73 0.53 5.74
C LEU A 141 3.30 2.00 5.83
N PHE A 142 3.41 2.72 4.73
CA PHE A 142 2.91 4.07 4.61
C PHE A 142 2.30 4.34 3.23
N PRO A 143 1.35 5.27 3.14
CA PRO A 143 0.68 5.55 1.88
C PRO A 143 1.57 6.37 0.94
N THR A 144 1.32 6.23 -0.36
CA THR A 144 1.92 7.12 -1.37
C THR A 144 0.97 8.28 -1.68
N THR A 145 1.51 9.48 -1.88
CA THR A 145 0.72 10.64 -2.31
C THR A 145 0.33 10.56 -3.79
N SER A 146 1.08 9.80 -4.58
CA SER A 146 0.84 9.62 -6.02
C SER A 146 -0.22 8.57 -6.33
N SER A 147 -0.49 7.63 -5.43
CA SER A 147 -1.44 6.54 -5.67
C SER A 147 -2.23 6.17 -4.42
N THR A 148 -3.55 6.06 -4.60
CA THR A 148 -4.47 5.54 -3.57
C THR A 148 -4.65 4.03 -3.68
N ALA A 149 -3.95 3.34 -4.58
CA ALA A 149 -4.03 1.89 -4.76
C ALA A 149 -2.73 1.17 -4.40
N LEU A 150 -1.74 1.90 -3.89
CA LEU A 150 -0.42 1.38 -3.56
C LEU A 150 -0.03 1.81 -2.14
N LEU A 151 0.60 0.90 -1.42
CA LEU A 151 1.27 1.16 -0.15
C LEU A 151 2.76 0.90 -0.33
N VAL A 152 3.61 1.73 0.27
CA VAL A 152 5.05 1.47 0.32
C VAL A 152 5.38 0.80 1.65
N GLY A 153 6.17 -0.26 1.59
CA GLY A 153 6.70 -0.97 2.74
C GLY A 153 8.20 -0.77 2.85
N VAL A 154 8.67 -0.34 4.02
CA VAL A 154 10.07 -0.41 4.42
C VAL A 154 10.28 -1.69 5.19
N ILE A 155 11.27 -2.47 4.79
CA ILE A 155 11.53 -3.79 5.33
C ILE A 155 12.67 -3.69 6.33
N PHE A 156 12.43 -4.17 7.53
CA PHE A 156 13.40 -4.24 8.62
C PHE A 156 13.75 -5.73 8.80
N LEU A 157 14.84 -6.20 8.17
CA LEU A 157 15.30 -7.60 8.28
C LEU A 157 16.23 -7.81 9.48
N ASN A 158 17.17 -6.89 9.67
CA ASN A 158 18.27 -7.01 10.64
C ASN A 158 18.32 -5.84 11.63
N SER A 159 17.33 -4.96 11.58
CA SER A 159 17.23 -3.75 12.40
C SER A 159 15.87 -3.75 13.10
N PRO A 160 15.81 -3.26 14.35
CA PRO A 160 14.53 -3.05 15.00
C PRO A 160 13.78 -1.89 14.35
N PHE A 161 12.47 -1.80 14.62
CA PHE A 161 11.71 -0.59 14.32
C PHE A 161 12.32 0.62 15.06
N PRO A 162 12.26 1.83 14.47
CA PRO A 162 12.75 3.03 15.14
C PRO A 162 12.03 3.29 16.47
N ASP A 163 12.77 3.71 17.49
CA ASP A 163 12.24 3.91 18.85
C ASP A 163 11.06 4.90 18.92
N PHE A 164 11.02 5.87 18.00
CA PHE A 164 9.92 6.83 17.92
C PHE A 164 8.58 6.20 17.55
N LEU A 165 8.57 4.96 17.03
CA LEU A 165 7.35 4.18 16.80
C LEU A 165 6.89 3.43 18.05
N SER A 166 7.81 3.11 18.95
CA SER A 166 7.57 2.26 20.13
C SER A 166 7.06 3.02 21.36
N ASP A 167 7.21 4.34 21.39
CA ASP A 167 6.87 5.16 22.57
C ASP A 167 5.60 6.01 22.32
N PRO A 168 4.40 5.48 22.61
CA PRO A 168 3.16 6.27 22.54
C PRO A 168 3.07 7.33 23.64
N LEU A 169 3.91 7.28 24.69
CA LEU A 169 3.83 8.17 25.85
C LEU A 169 4.65 9.46 25.65
N ARG A 170 5.66 9.47 24.77
CA ARG A 170 6.51 10.66 24.55
C ARG A 170 5.91 11.76 23.71
N GLN A 171 4.88 11.50 22.90
CA GLN A 171 4.34 12.53 22.00
C GLN A 171 3.45 13.57 22.69
N ASN A 172 2.93 13.28 23.88
CA ASN A 172 2.17 14.25 24.66
C ASN A 172 3.03 15.09 25.62
N ALA A 173 4.34 14.82 25.70
CA ALA A 173 5.29 15.74 26.32
C ALA A 173 5.66 16.84 25.33
N SER A 174 4.65 17.56 24.84
CA SER A 174 4.89 18.88 24.25
C SER A 174 5.59 19.68 25.34
N ALA A 175 6.82 20.07 25.04
CA ALA A 175 7.69 20.84 25.92
C ALA A 175 6.91 22.02 26.50
N ILE A 176 6.41 21.89 27.73
CA ILE A 176 6.17 23.06 28.56
C ILE A 176 7.57 23.65 28.74
N PRO A 177 7.86 24.85 28.23
CA PRO A 177 9.11 25.53 28.55
C PRO A 177 9.09 25.67 30.07
N THR A 178 9.88 24.83 30.75
CA THR A 178 10.03 24.88 32.20
C THR A 178 10.89 26.11 32.48
N GLY A 179 10.22 27.25 32.52
CA GLY A 179 10.82 28.57 32.64
C GLY A 179 9.89 29.58 33.29
N LEU A 180 8.88 29.14 34.05
CA LEU A 180 8.12 30.01 34.94
C LEU A 180 8.23 29.51 36.39
N PRO A 181 8.64 30.38 37.34
CA PRO A 181 8.74 30.04 38.74
C PRO A 181 7.36 29.77 39.33
N ALA A 182 7.31 28.76 40.20
CA ALA A 182 6.13 28.33 40.92
C ALA A 182 5.52 29.47 41.76
N SER A 183 4.25 29.78 41.51
CA SER A 183 3.39 30.50 42.45
C SER A 183 2.21 29.62 42.85
N THR A 184 2.26 29.25 44.13
CA THR A 184 1.27 28.88 45.15
C THR A 184 -0.20 28.59 44.74
N PRO A 185 -0.82 27.53 45.28
CA PRO A 185 -2.19 27.12 44.94
C PRO A 185 -3.26 27.92 45.69
N GLY A 186 -4.33 28.31 44.97
CA GLY A 186 -5.56 28.87 45.53
C GLY A 186 -6.75 27.89 45.38
N PRO A 187 -7.62 27.75 46.39
CA PRO A 187 -8.77 26.85 46.33
C PRO A 187 -10.02 27.61 45.85
N PHE A 188 -10.61 27.19 44.72
CA PHE A 188 -11.95 27.62 44.35
C PHE A 188 -12.80 26.46 43.84
N SER A 189 -13.79 26.11 44.66
CA SER A 189 -15.02 25.44 44.30
C SER A 189 -15.79 26.24 43.25
N SER A 190 -16.48 25.57 42.33
CA SER A 190 -17.92 25.79 42.13
C SER A 190 -18.51 24.84 41.09
N SER A 191 -19.62 24.23 41.51
CA SER A 191 -20.55 23.42 40.76
C SER A 191 -21.17 24.17 39.58
N GLN A 192 -21.39 23.51 38.45
CA GLN A 192 -22.52 23.80 37.57
C GLN A 192 -23.07 22.54 36.90
N MET A 193 -24.33 22.65 36.52
CA MET A 193 -25.37 21.63 36.52
C MET A 193 -26.13 21.80 35.18
N PHE A 194 -26.52 20.67 34.55
CA PHE A 194 -27.53 20.52 33.46
C PHE A 194 -27.19 21.01 32.03
N PRO A 195 -27.99 20.66 30.98
CA PRO A 195 -29.06 19.65 30.83
C PRO A 195 -28.91 18.71 29.59
N SER A 196 -29.76 17.67 29.57
CA SER A 196 -30.11 16.78 28.46
C SER A 196 -30.84 17.47 27.31
N SER A 197 -30.65 17.00 26.06
CA SER A 197 -31.51 17.19 24.86
C SER A 197 -30.75 16.61 23.64
N THR A 198 -31.29 16.05 22.55
CA THR A 198 -32.61 15.59 22.09
C THR A 198 -32.31 14.82 20.79
N SER A 199 -33.01 13.72 20.56
CA SER A 199 -32.97 12.87 19.37
C SER A 199 -33.54 13.57 18.11
N SER A 200 -32.90 13.36 16.96
CA SER A 200 -33.51 13.57 15.63
C SER A 200 -32.98 12.53 14.62
N PRO A 201 -33.85 11.72 13.98
CA PRO A 201 -33.48 10.87 12.85
C PRO A 201 -33.76 11.59 11.53
N SER A 202 -32.75 11.66 10.65
CA SER A 202 -32.90 12.22 9.31
C SER A 202 -32.69 11.13 8.25
N SER A 203 -33.79 10.74 7.62
CA SER A 203 -33.84 9.87 6.45
C SER A 203 -33.62 10.73 5.20
N TYR A 204 -32.53 10.48 4.47
CA TYR A 204 -32.33 11.04 3.12
C TYR A 204 -32.06 9.90 2.15
N THR A 205 -33.07 9.63 1.31
CA THR A 205 -32.97 8.79 0.13
C THR A 205 -32.53 9.67 -1.03
N SER A 206 -31.29 9.53 -1.48
CA SER A 206 -30.76 10.24 -2.66
C SER A 206 -30.45 9.23 -3.75
N ALA A 207 -31.23 9.27 -4.83
CA ALA A 207 -31.01 8.51 -6.05
C ALA A 207 -29.90 9.17 -6.87
N GLY A 208 -28.77 8.46 -7.04
CA GLY A 208 -27.62 8.93 -7.82
C GLY A 208 -27.67 8.51 -9.30
N PRO A 209 -27.07 9.31 -10.22
CA PRO A 209 -27.07 9.08 -11.67
C PRO A 209 -26.05 7.99 -12.13
N PRO A 210 -26.16 7.50 -13.39
CA PRO A 210 -25.37 6.38 -13.90
C PRO A 210 -23.87 6.69 -14.08
N ILE A 211 -23.03 5.74 -13.68
CA ILE A 211 -21.56 5.80 -13.66
C ILE A 211 -21.00 5.36 -15.01
N THR A 212 -20.20 6.22 -15.66
CA THR A 212 -19.33 5.87 -16.79
C THR A 212 -17.97 5.36 -16.31
N PRO A 213 -17.39 4.31 -16.94
CA PRO A 213 -16.14 3.70 -16.49
C PRO A 213 -14.90 4.52 -16.90
N PRO A 214 -13.90 4.70 -16.02
CA PRO A 214 -12.68 5.43 -16.34
C PRO A 214 -11.68 4.62 -17.17
N SER A 215 -11.02 5.34 -18.08
CA SER A 215 -9.96 4.86 -18.97
C SER A 215 -8.70 4.38 -18.24
N ARG A 216 -8.09 3.38 -18.85
CA ARG A 216 -6.86 2.66 -18.49
C ARG A 216 -5.65 3.59 -18.36
N VAL A 217 -4.96 3.55 -17.21
CA VAL A 217 -3.77 4.37 -16.90
C VAL A 217 -2.49 3.64 -17.36
N PRO A 218 -1.46 4.35 -17.90
CA PRO A 218 -0.18 3.77 -18.32
C PRO A 218 0.70 3.39 -17.12
N GLY A 219 1.58 2.41 -17.28
CA GLY A 219 2.52 1.96 -16.23
C GLY A 219 3.56 3.02 -15.85
N TYR A 220 3.86 3.13 -14.56
CA TYR A 220 4.82 4.08 -13.98
C TYR A 220 6.12 3.39 -13.56
N HIS A 221 7.23 4.13 -13.65
CA HIS A 221 8.57 3.69 -13.28
C HIS A 221 8.98 4.36 -11.94
N VAL A 222 9.41 3.56 -10.96
CA VAL A 222 9.63 3.96 -9.54
C VAL A 222 10.64 5.10 -9.33
N ASN A 223 11.61 5.25 -10.23
CA ASN A 223 12.70 6.21 -10.08
C ASN A 223 12.22 7.68 -10.07
N GLU A 224 11.03 7.98 -10.59
CA GLU A 224 10.43 9.31 -10.53
C GLU A 224 9.80 9.63 -9.15
N LEU A 225 9.42 8.61 -8.37
CA LEU A 225 8.69 8.80 -7.11
C LEU A 225 9.62 9.30 -5.99
N LEU A 226 10.87 8.83 -5.95
CA LEU A 226 11.89 9.40 -5.06
C LEU A 226 12.28 10.83 -5.48
N LYS A 227 12.28 11.11 -6.79
CA LYS A 227 12.58 12.44 -7.35
C LYS A 227 11.48 13.45 -7.04
N ALA A 228 10.22 13.03 -7.08
CA ALA A 228 9.06 13.85 -6.72
C ALA A 228 8.97 14.14 -5.21
N MET A 229 9.51 13.27 -4.35
CA MET A 229 9.55 13.50 -2.90
C MET A 229 10.70 14.41 -2.42
N GLY A 230 11.65 14.76 -3.31
CA GLY A 230 12.82 15.60 -2.98
C GLY A 230 12.71 17.07 -3.40
N GLY A 231 11.59 17.52 -3.96
CA GLY A 231 11.47 18.81 -4.63
C GLY A 231 11.10 20.02 -3.75
N ILE A 232 11.83 20.28 -2.66
CA ILE A 232 11.84 21.62 -2.02
C ILE A 232 13.28 21.96 -1.66
N GLY A 233 14.02 22.51 -2.63
CA GLY A 233 15.36 23.04 -2.45
C GLY A 233 15.64 24.09 -3.50
N GLY A 234 15.68 25.35 -3.07
CA GLY A 234 15.75 26.53 -3.93
C GLY A 234 16.97 26.57 -4.85
N GLY A 235 16.73 27.09 -6.05
CA GLY A 235 17.75 27.45 -7.03
C GLY A 235 17.36 28.76 -7.69
N SER A 236 17.58 29.86 -6.98
CA SER A 236 17.62 31.21 -7.55
C SER A 236 18.84 31.27 -8.50
N GLY A 237 18.58 31.36 -9.81
CA GLY A 237 19.64 31.41 -10.81
C GLY A 237 19.14 32.02 -12.11
N SER A 238 19.13 33.34 -12.15
CA SER A 238 18.97 34.21 -13.32
C SER A 238 19.92 33.85 -14.46
N GLY A 239 19.43 33.82 -15.70
CA GLY A 239 20.28 33.64 -16.89
C GLY A 239 19.51 33.81 -18.20
N THR A 240 19.44 35.06 -18.65
CA THR A 240 18.96 35.50 -19.97
C THR A 240 19.70 34.82 -21.13
N GLY A 241 18.96 34.34 -22.14
CA GLY A 241 19.57 33.73 -23.33
C GLY A 241 18.57 33.52 -24.47
N SER A 242 18.25 34.60 -25.16
CA SER A 242 17.60 34.62 -26.48
C SER A 242 18.44 33.85 -27.50
N VAL A 243 17.88 32.80 -28.12
CA VAL A 243 18.34 32.29 -29.43
C VAL A 243 17.13 31.88 -30.27
N SER A 244 16.79 32.76 -31.21
CA SER A 244 15.92 32.49 -32.34
C SER A 244 16.56 31.47 -33.28
N ARG A 245 15.83 30.41 -33.64
CA ARG A 245 16.12 29.61 -34.84
C ARG A 245 14.82 29.30 -35.59
N PRO A 246 14.70 29.71 -36.87
CA PRO A 246 13.69 29.19 -37.77
C PRO A 246 14.27 28.01 -38.56
N MET A 247 13.51 26.92 -38.72
CA MET A 247 13.64 26.04 -39.89
C MET A 247 12.41 25.12 -40.03
N SER A 248 11.58 25.52 -40.98
CA SER A 248 10.97 24.74 -42.08
C SER A 248 10.15 23.47 -41.84
N PRO A 249 9.13 23.24 -42.70
CA PRO A 249 8.11 22.22 -42.53
C PRO A 249 8.49 20.92 -43.26
N PHE A 250 8.23 19.78 -42.63
CA PHE A 250 8.09 18.51 -43.33
C PHE A 250 6.79 17.86 -42.88
N GLY A 251 5.83 17.81 -43.81
CA GLY A 251 4.69 16.93 -43.72
C GLY A 251 5.12 15.51 -44.07
N PHE A 252 4.55 14.54 -43.36
CA PHE A 252 4.34 13.20 -43.89
C PHE A 252 3.04 12.65 -43.33
N ASN A 253 2.12 12.37 -44.26
CA ASN A 253 0.96 11.51 -44.11
C ASN A 253 1.39 10.10 -43.67
N GLY A 254 0.50 9.40 -42.96
CA GLY A 254 0.60 7.93 -42.88
C GLY A 254 -0.17 7.30 -41.73
N ASP A 255 -1.40 6.89 -42.01
CA ASP A 255 -2.01 5.65 -41.51
C ASP A 255 -2.56 5.59 -40.09
N ARG A 256 -3.79 6.14 -39.99
CA ARG A 256 -4.90 5.53 -39.26
C ARG A 256 -5.23 4.16 -39.89
N ALA A 257 -5.23 3.10 -39.08
CA ALA A 257 -6.22 2.01 -39.02
C ALA A 257 -5.57 0.63 -38.76
N ALA A 258 -5.78 0.09 -37.56
CA ALA A 258 -5.98 -1.36 -37.33
C ALA A 258 -6.28 -1.61 -35.84
N ALA A 259 -7.49 -1.29 -35.42
CA ALA A 259 -8.04 -1.76 -34.15
C ALA A 259 -9.23 -2.68 -34.46
N ALA A 260 -9.01 -3.99 -34.47
CA ALA A 260 -10.11 -4.96 -34.49
C ALA A 260 -9.62 -6.36 -34.07
N ARG A 261 -10.34 -6.91 -33.07
CA ARG A 261 -10.60 -8.34 -32.85
C ARG A 261 -9.46 -9.21 -32.34
N TYR A 262 -9.45 -9.42 -31.03
CA TYR A 262 -9.42 -10.78 -30.47
C TYR A 262 -10.31 -10.83 -29.22
N ARG A 263 -11.52 -11.36 -29.40
CA ARG A 263 -12.44 -11.77 -28.36
C ARG A 263 -12.34 -13.30 -28.32
N ALA A 264 -11.64 -13.84 -27.34
CA ALA A 264 -11.61 -15.27 -27.09
C ALA A 264 -12.01 -15.51 -25.64
N SER A 265 -13.25 -15.97 -25.52
CA SER A 265 -13.80 -16.70 -24.39
C SER A 265 -12.89 -17.85 -23.99
N GLN A 266 -12.38 -17.84 -22.76
CA GLN A 266 -11.99 -19.06 -22.04
C GLN A 266 -12.65 -19.02 -20.67
N SER A 267 -13.84 -19.61 -20.59
CA SER A 267 -14.40 -20.11 -19.35
C SER A 267 -13.62 -21.38 -18.99
N MET A 268 -12.59 -21.25 -18.14
CA MET A 268 -12.03 -22.43 -17.47
C MET A 268 -12.86 -22.71 -16.23
N ASN A 269 -13.64 -23.77 -16.35
CA ASN A 269 -14.36 -24.44 -15.29
C ASN A 269 -13.30 -25.06 -14.35
N TRP A 270 -13.17 -24.54 -13.13
CA TRP A 270 -12.32 -25.16 -12.12
C TRP A 270 -13.11 -26.29 -11.43
N PRO A 271 -12.53 -27.48 -11.24
CA PRO A 271 -13.17 -28.54 -10.49
C PRO A 271 -13.29 -28.14 -9.01
N ILE A 272 -14.50 -28.26 -8.49
CA ILE A 272 -14.81 -28.20 -7.06
C ILE A 272 -14.13 -29.40 -6.41
N ILE A 273 -13.14 -29.16 -5.56
CA ILE A 273 -12.60 -30.17 -4.65
C ILE A 273 -13.48 -30.12 -3.40
N GLU A 274 -14.37 -31.10 -3.27
CA GLU A 274 -15.09 -31.35 -2.01
C GLU A 274 -14.10 -31.97 -1.01
N ASP A 275 -13.63 -31.18 -0.06
CA ASP A 275 -12.92 -31.68 1.11
C ASP A 275 -13.92 -32.37 2.06
N ASN A 276 -14.07 -33.68 1.87
CA ASN A 276 -14.67 -34.57 2.87
C ASN A 276 -13.69 -34.74 4.04
N ASN A 277 -13.77 -33.85 5.03
CA ASN A 277 -13.08 -34.03 6.30
C ASN A 277 -14.07 -34.34 7.43
N ALA A 278 -14.43 -35.62 7.53
CA ALA A 278 -15.14 -36.17 8.68
C ALA A 278 -14.12 -36.42 9.81
N GLY A 279 -14.02 -35.48 10.75
CA GLY A 279 -13.29 -35.67 12.00
C GLY A 279 -14.09 -36.52 13.01
N PRO A 280 -13.43 -37.35 13.84
CA PRO A 280 -14.10 -38.23 14.80
C PRO A 280 -14.61 -37.44 16.02
N GLN A 281 -15.87 -37.66 16.39
CA GLN A 281 -16.40 -37.22 17.68
C GLN A 281 -15.77 -38.04 18.81
N ALA A 282 -14.95 -37.40 19.63
CA ALA A 282 -14.54 -37.94 20.93
C ALA A 282 -15.67 -37.71 21.93
N ASN A 283 -16.32 -38.81 22.31
CA ASN A 283 -17.35 -38.87 23.34
C ASN A 283 -16.66 -39.02 24.70
N TRP A 284 -16.79 -38.02 25.58
CA TRP A 284 -16.38 -38.13 26.98
C TRP A 284 -17.64 -38.39 27.80
N GLN A 285 -17.74 -39.62 28.34
CA GLN A 285 -18.57 -39.96 29.49
C GLN A 285 -17.69 -39.95 30.75
#